data_AF-A0A8J4DT97-F1
#
_entry.id   AF-A0A8J4DT97-F1
#
_cell.length_a   1.000
_cell.length_b   1.000
_cell.length_c   1.000
_cell.angle_alpha   90.00
_cell.angle_beta   90.00
_cell.angle_gamma   90.00
#
_symmetry.space_group_name_H-M   'P 1'
#
loop_
_entity.id
_entity.type
_entity.pdbx_description
1 polymer ?
#
loop_
_entity_poly.entity_id
_entity_poly.type
_entity_poly.pdbx_seq_one_letter_code
_entity_poly.pdbx_strand_id
1 'polypeptide(L)'
;MPNIDGTTMVIPNDLESVSRDIHTRGQAILDQLEWLEGQLAPIAGDWVGGAHTYYQGLQDMWNLSADGLFGPDGIMAIIARIMHINWTNYSEAELTNTNYWKH
;
A
#
# COMPACT_ATOMS: atom_id res chain seq x y z
N MET A 1 -25.27 -13.35 -31.23
CA MET A 1 -24.46 -13.61 -30.03
C MET A 1 -23.18 -12.79 -30.17
N PRO A 2 -22.73 -12.06 -29.14
CA PRO A 2 -21.42 -11.43 -29.17
C PRO A 2 -20.39 -12.54 -29.38
N ASN A 3 -19.50 -12.37 -30.34
CA ASN A 3 -18.47 -13.33 -30.68
C ASN A 3 -17.48 -13.44 -29.52
N ILE A 4 -17.54 -14.54 -28.78
CA ILE A 4 -16.69 -14.79 -27.60
C ILE A 4 -15.21 -14.85 -28.01
N ASP A 5 -14.95 -15.21 -29.27
CA ASP A 5 -13.62 -15.31 -29.88
C ASP A 5 -12.95 -13.94 -30.09
N GLY A 6 -13.68 -12.83 -29.94
CA GLY A 6 -13.17 -11.46 -30.16
C GLY A 6 -13.21 -10.55 -28.91
N THR A 7 -13.75 -11.02 -27.79
CA THR A 7 -13.86 -10.21 -26.57
C THR A 7 -12.69 -10.47 -25.63
N THR A 8 -11.75 -9.52 -25.59
CA THR A 8 -10.67 -9.45 -24.60
C THR A 8 -11.27 -9.18 -23.22
N MET A 9 -10.83 -9.86 -22.15
CA MET A 9 -11.08 -9.35 -20.81
C MET A 9 -10.41 -7.98 -20.71
N VAL A 10 -11.20 -6.93 -20.47
CA VAL A 10 -10.64 -5.61 -20.15
C VAL A 10 -10.01 -5.74 -18.77
N ILE A 11 -8.69 -5.88 -18.73
CA ILE A 11 -7.90 -5.78 -17.51
C ILE A 11 -7.63 -4.30 -17.30
N PRO A 12 -8.22 -3.64 -16.28
CA PRO A 12 -7.94 -2.25 -16.03
C PRO A 12 -6.46 -2.11 -15.65
N ASN A 13 -5.71 -1.29 -16.41
CA ASN A 13 -4.32 -0.94 -16.08
C ASN A 13 -4.22 -0.35 -14.66
N ASP A 14 -5.31 0.22 -14.17
CA ASP A 14 -5.44 0.76 -12.81
C ASP A 14 -5.18 -0.30 -11.73
N LEU A 15 -5.46 -1.59 -11.98
CA LEU A 15 -5.16 -2.66 -11.00
C LEU A 15 -3.65 -2.85 -10.80
N GLU A 16 -2.86 -2.68 -11.86
CA GLU A 16 -1.40 -2.74 -11.80
C GLU A 16 -0.83 -1.51 -11.08
N SER A 17 -1.34 -0.32 -11.41
CA SER A 17 -0.82 0.93 -10.85
C SER A 17 -1.19 1.13 -9.38
N VAL A 18 -2.40 0.72 -8.98
CA VAL A 18 -2.89 0.91 -7.60
C VAL A 18 -2.00 0.22 -6.56
N SER A 19 -1.50 -0.99 -6.84
CA SER A 19 -0.59 -1.68 -5.91
C SER A 19 0.70 -0.88 -5.68
N ARG A 20 1.29 -0.36 -6.77
CA ARG A 20 2.50 0.47 -6.74
C ARG A 20 2.26 1.82 -6.06
N ASP A 21 1.12 2.44 -6.35
CA ASP A 21 0.74 3.75 -5.80
C ASP A 21 0.48 3.67 -4.29
N ILE A 22 -0.20 2.62 -3.83
CA ILE A 22 -0.41 2.37 -2.40
C ILE A 22 0.93 2.20 -1.68
N HIS A 23 1.84 1.41 -2.25
CA HIS A 23 3.16 1.20 -1.65
C HIS A 23 3.98 2.50 -1.61
N THR A 24 4.01 3.25 -2.72
CA THR A 24 4.75 4.52 -2.82
C THR A 24 4.23 5.56 -1.83
N ARG A 25 2.90 5.69 -1.71
CA ARG A 25 2.28 6.62 -0.76
C ARG A 25 2.49 6.19 0.68
N GLY A 26 2.43 4.88 0.96
CA GLY A 26 2.73 4.34 2.28
C GLY A 26 4.16 4.65 2.71
N GLN A 27 5.14 4.41 1.84
CA GLN A 27 6.54 4.74 2.11
C GLN A 27 6.73 6.24 2.37
N ALA A 28 6.13 7.10 1.54
CA ALA A 28 6.23 8.55 1.72
C ALA A 28 5.68 9.03 3.07
N ILE A 29 4.62 8.39 3.60
CA ILE A 29 4.07 8.71 4.93
C ILE A 29 5.02 8.24 6.04
N LEU A 30 5.61 7.04 5.90
CA LEU A 30 6.59 6.52 6.86
C LEU A 30 7.82 7.42 6.93
N ASP A 31 8.35 7.83 5.77
CA ASP A 31 9.51 8.73 5.69
C ASP A 31 9.21 10.10 6.33
N GLN A 32 7.98 10.62 6.17
CA GLN A 32 7.55 11.87 6.79
C GLN A 32 7.43 11.76 8.31
N LEU A 33 6.97 10.62 8.82
CA LEU A 33 6.90 10.36 10.27
C LEU A 33 8.31 10.22 10.86
N GLU A 34 9.21 9.48 10.22
CA GLU A 34 10.60 9.35 10.66
C GLU A 34 11.30 10.72 10.64
N TRP A 35 11.06 11.54 9.61
CA TRP A 35 11.56 12.90 9.57
C TRP A 35 11.03 13.76 10.73
N LEU A 36 9.72 13.69 11.01
CA LEU A 36 9.10 14.41 12.12
C LEU A 36 9.69 13.98 13.46
N GLU A 37 9.86 12.69 13.70
CA GLU A 37 10.52 12.16 14.91
C GLU A 37 11.94 12.70 15.06
N GLY A 38 12.70 12.73 13.97
CA GLY A 38 14.04 13.31 13.94
C GLY A 38 14.07 14.81 14.26
N GLN A 39 13.06 15.58 13.84
CA GLN A 39 12.92 17.00 14.20
C GLN A 39 12.55 17.20 15.68
N LEU A 40 11.77 16.28 16.26
CA LEU A 40 11.26 16.40 17.62
C LEU A 40 12.23 15.84 18.67
N ALA A 41 13.07 14.86 18.32
CA ALA A 41 14.02 14.24 19.25
C ALA A 41 14.92 15.24 20.02
N PRO A 42 15.49 16.30 19.40
CA PRO A 42 16.32 17.27 20.10
C PRO A 42 15.56 18.11 21.13
N ILE A 43 14.31 18.46 20.85
CA ILE A 43 13.48 19.31 21.73
C ILE A 43 12.69 18.50 22.75
N ALA A 44 12.49 17.19 22.51
CA ALA A 44 11.81 16.30 23.44
C ALA A 44 12.56 16.15 24.77
N GLY A 45 13.88 16.35 24.77
CA GLY A 45 14.72 16.40 25.98
C GLY A 45 14.52 17.65 26.83
N ASP A 46 14.03 18.75 26.23
CA ASP A 46 13.73 20.00 26.94
C ASP A 46 12.30 19.99 27.53
N TRP A 47 11.48 18.99 27.17
CA TRP A 47 10.14 18.85 27.71
C TRP A 47 10.20 18.21 29.10
N VAL A 48 9.74 18.98 30.10
CA VAL A 48 9.76 18.54 31.50
C VAL A 48 8.36 18.12 31.94
N GLY A 49 8.27 17.01 32.68
CA GLY A 49 7.02 16.56 33.30
C GLY A 49 5.97 16.07 32.29
N GLY A 50 4.70 16.47 32.46
CA GLY A 50 3.57 15.92 31.73
C GLY A 50 3.61 16.11 30.20
N ALA A 51 4.31 17.12 29.70
CA ALA A 51 4.47 17.35 28.26
C ALA A 51 5.29 16.23 27.58
N HIS A 52 6.32 15.72 28.27
CA HIS A 52 7.15 14.63 27.77
C HIS A 52 6.35 13.32 27.65
N THR A 53 5.62 12.97 28.71
CA THR A 53 4.76 11.76 28.71
C THR A 53 3.62 11.87 27.70
N TYR A 54 3.03 13.06 27.55
CA TYR A 54 1.98 13.29 26.55
C TYR A 54 2.51 13.11 25.13
N TYR A 55 3.70 13.64 24.83
CA TYR A 55 4.33 13.43 23.54
C TYR A 55 4.64 11.96 23.26
N GLN A 56 5.25 11.25 24.21
CA GLN A 56 5.55 9.82 24.04
C GLN A 56 4.28 9.03 23.69
N GLY A 57 3.16 9.34 24.36
CA GLY A 57 1.87 8.73 24.01
C GLY A 57 1.40 9.04 22.58
N LEU A 58 1.56 10.28 22.11
CA LEU A 58 1.23 10.63 20.72
C LEU A 58 2.15 9.95 19.71
N GLN A 59 3.44 9.86 20.03
CA GLN A 59 4.44 9.19 19.21
C GLN A 59 4.12 7.70 19.07
N ASP A 60 3.86 7.01 20.19
CA ASP A 60 3.46 5.61 20.19
C ASP A 60 2.17 5.39 19.39
N MET A 61 1.19 6.30 19.50
CA MET A 61 -0.06 6.23 18.75
C MET A 61 0.12 6.35 17.25
N TRP A 62 0.92 7.32 16.77
CA TRP A 62 1.14 7.43 15.32
C TRP A 62 1.96 6.27 14.78
N ASN A 63 2.89 5.72 15.58
CA ASN A 63 3.75 4.61 15.16
C ASN A 63 2.93 3.33 15.03
N LEU A 64 2.10 3.04 16.03
CA LEU A 64 1.16 1.93 15.98
C LEU A 64 0.19 2.04 14.80
N SER A 65 -0.30 3.25 14.52
CA SER A 65 -1.22 3.49 13.42
C SER A 65 -0.53 3.33 12.06
N ALA A 66 0.71 3.82 11.92
CA ALA A 66 1.50 3.71 10.72
C ALA A 66 1.88 2.25 10.42
N ASP A 67 2.29 1.50 11.44
CA ASP A 67 2.56 0.06 11.32
C ASP A 67 1.31 -0.73 10.95
N GLY A 68 0.17 -0.47 11.61
CA GLY A 68 -1.10 -1.13 11.30
C GLY A 68 -1.63 -0.85 9.88
N LEU A 69 -1.27 0.29 9.29
CA LEU A 69 -1.67 0.64 7.92
C LEU A 69 -0.65 0.14 6.89
N PHE A 70 0.62 0.43 7.09
CA PHE A 70 1.68 0.33 6.07
C PHE A 70 2.79 -0.66 6.42
N GLY A 71 2.79 -1.22 7.63
CA GLY A 71 3.71 -2.28 8.03
C GLY A 71 3.56 -3.54 7.17
N PRO A 72 4.44 -4.54 7.35
CA PRO A 72 4.45 -5.77 6.55
C PRO A 72 3.11 -6.53 6.53
N ASP A 73 2.40 -6.47 7.65
CA ASP A 73 1.07 -7.06 7.86
C ASP A 73 -0.05 -6.00 7.90
N GLY A 74 0.27 -4.76 7.54
CA GLY A 74 -0.67 -3.65 7.51
C GLY A 74 -1.76 -3.83 6.46
N ILE A 75 -2.92 -3.23 6.71
CA ILE A 75 -4.11 -3.38 5.83
C ILE A 75 -3.79 -2.96 4.39
N MET A 76 -3.01 -1.90 4.18
CA MET A 76 -2.66 -1.43 2.84
C MET A 76 -1.71 -2.38 2.10
N ALA A 77 -0.78 -3.01 2.83
CA ALA A 77 0.08 -4.05 2.26
C ALA A 77 -0.72 -5.28 1.82
N ILE A 78 -1.74 -5.66 2.60
CA ILE A 78 -2.67 -6.75 2.25
C ILE A 78 -3.47 -6.40 0.99
N ILE A 79 -4.06 -5.20 0.93
CA ILE A 79 -4.82 -4.73 -0.23
C ILE A 79 -3.94 -4.71 -1.48
N ALA A 80 -2.75 -4.13 -1.40
CA ALA A 80 -1.81 -4.07 -2.52
C ALA A 80 -1.44 -5.46 -3.05
N ARG A 81 -1.27 -6.44 -2.15
CA ARG A 81 -0.99 -7.84 -2.50
C ARG A 81 -2.17 -8.50 -3.20
N ILE A 82 -3.39 -8.34 -2.69
CA ILE A 82 -4.61 -8.90 -3.30
C ILE A 82 -4.83 -8.30 -4.69
N MET A 83 -4.64 -6.99 -4.85
CA MET A 83 -4.76 -6.31 -6.15
C MET A 83 -3.76 -6.86 -7.17
N HIS A 84 -2.51 -7.10 -6.74
CA HIS A 84 -1.49 -7.71 -7.59
C HIS A 84 -1.87 -9.14 -8.00
N ILE A 85 -2.33 -9.98 -7.06
CA ILE A 85 -2.78 -11.34 -7.35
C ILE A 85 -3.94 -11.34 -8.36
N ASN A 86 -4.93 -10.45 -8.16
CA ASN A 86 -6.06 -10.32 -9.08
C ASN A 86 -5.59 -9.94 -10.48
N TRP A 87 -4.72 -8.94 -10.60
CA TRP A 87 -4.16 -8.53 -11.89
C TRP A 87 -3.42 -9.66 -12.59
N THR A 88 -2.58 -10.42 -11.86
CA THR A 88 -1.85 -11.57 -12.41
C THR A 88 -2.81 -12.64 -12.92
N ASN A 89 -3.82 -13.01 -12.11
CA ASN A 89 -4.81 -14.01 -12.50
C ASN A 89 -5.57 -13.62 -13.77
N TYR A 90 -6.02 -12.37 -13.88
CA TYR A 90 -6.71 -11.90 -15.08
C TYR A 90 -5.78 -11.87 -16.30
N SER A 91 -4.53 -11.44 -16.12
CA SER A 91 -3.53 -11.37 -17.20
C SER A 91 -3.17 -12.76 -17.73
N GLU A 92 -2.99 -13.73 -16.86
CA GLU A 92 -2.71 -15.13 -17.23
C GLU A 92 -3.92 -15.80 -17.89
N ALA A 93 -5.14 -15.53 -17.41
CA ALA A 93 -6.36 -16.02 -18.01
C ALA A 93 -6.53 -15.50 -19.44
N GLU A 94 -6.31 -14.20 -19.66
CA GLU A 94 -6.39 -13.60 -20.99
C GLU A 94 -5.30 -14.13 -21.93
N LEU A 95 -4.07 -14.29 -21.46
CA LEU A 95 -2.99 -14.91 -22.23
C LEU A 95 -3.33 -16.34 -22.64
N THR A 96 -3.88 -17.13 -21.72
CA THR A 96 -4.29 -18.52 -21.99
C THR A 96 -5.43 -18.57 -23.00
N ASN A 97 -6.43 -17.70 -22.83
CA ASN A 97 -7.57 -17.60 -23.73
C ASN A 97 -7.13 -17.23 -25.15
N THR A 98 -6.33 -16.16 -25.29
CA THR A 98 -5.80 -15.73 -26.59
C THR A 98 -4.90 -16.77 -27.25
N ASN A 99 -4.19 -17.61 -26.50
CA ASN A 99 -3.39 -18.70 -27.06
C ASN A 99 -4.25 -19.89 -27.49
N TYR A 100 -5.32 -20.19 -26.76
CA TYR A 100 -6.22 -21.31 -27.07
C TYR A 100 -6.99 -21.10 -28.39
N TRP A 101 -7.50 -19.89 -28.62
CA TRP A 101 -8.31 -19.56 -29.81
C TRP A 101 -7.50 -19.10 -31.03
N LYS A 102 -6.16 -19.13 -30.96
CA LYS A 102 -5.26 -18.87 -32.11
C LYS A 102 -5.04 -20.10 -33.01
N HIS A 103 -5.70 -21.22 -32.70
CA HIS A 103 -5.70 -22.46 -33.48
C HIS A 103 -7.09 -22.76 -34.04
#